data_AF-A0A066TRB0-F1
#
_entry.id   AF-A0A066TRB0-F1
#
_cell.length_a   1.000
_cell.length_b   1.000
_cell.length_c   1.000
_cell.angle_alpha   90.00
_cell.angle_beta   90.00
_cell.angle_gamma   90.00
#
_symmetry.space_group_name_H-M   'P 1'
#
loop_
_entity.id
_entity.type
_entity.pdbx_description
1 polymer ?
#
loop_
_entity_poly.entity_id
_entity_poly.type
_entity_poly.pdbx_seq_one_letter_code
_entity_poly.pdbx_strand_id
1 'polypeptide(L)'
;MTAPLPLPESFALTFRGYDREQVDERIDELLAEIHLLTTDRDAAVAEAEQLARQLERARADHAELSARIERLCRTPADPAAVGDRVRHLLELAHAEAGEIVAAARERATAIAREAEEAARRRAEDARAQAYRIVDDARRRADRLAAIERRTADRLRRIDAFLADAESVLEEQKPLRAVA
;
A
#
# COMPACT_ATOMS: atom_id res chain seq x y z
N MET A 1 10.77 -16.05 18.22
CA MET A 1 10.57 -17.48 18.59
C MET A 1 11.33 -18.31 17.57
N THR A 2 12.63 -18.50 17.79
CA THR A 2 13.48 -19.31 16.91
C THR A 2 13.21 -20.77 17.25
N ALA A 3 12.74 -21.54 16.28
CA ALA A 3 12.40 -22.95 16.47
C ALA A 3 13.67 -23.75 16.85
N PRO A 4 13.60 -24.69 17.80
CA PRO A 4 14.70 -25.59 18.08
C PRO A 4 14.95 -26.46 16.84
N LEU A 5 16.18 -26.45 16.32
CA LEU A 5 16.60 -27.36 15.27
C LEU A 5 16.58 -28.79 15.82
N PRO A 6 15.99 -29.78 15.13
CA PRO A 6 15.96 -31.15 15.61
C PRO A 6 17.37 -31.74 15.58
N LEU A 7 17.83 -32.23 16.74
CA LEU A 7 19.09 -32.98 16.83
C LEU A 7 18.90 -34.35 16.14
N PRO A 8 19.88 -34.85 15.37
CA PRO A 8 19.84 -36.19 14.81
C PRO A 8 19.91 -37.23 15.93
N GLU A 9 19.09 -38.27 15.81
CA GLU A 9 18.80 -39.23 16.88
C GLU A 9 19.97 -40.21 17.16
N SER A 10 21.04 -40.25 16.35
CA SER A 10 22.26 -41.05 16.63
C SER A 10 23.43 -40.75 15.68
N PHE A 11 24.65 -41.11 16.10
CA PHE A 11 25.87 -41.09 15.27
C PHE A 11 26.02 -42.39 14.45
N ALA A 12 26.63 -42.30 13.28
CA ALA A 12 27.00 -43.44 12.43
C ALA A 12 28.03 -44.33 13.13
N LEU A 13 27.89 -45.65 12.95
CA LEU A 13 28.78 -46.65 13.52
C LEU A 13 29.83 -47.12 12.48
N THR A 14 31.10 -47.13 12.88
CA THR A 14 32.24 -47.64 12.12
C THR A 14 32.86 -48.87 12.84
N PHE A 15 33.85 -49.53 12.21
CA PHE A 15 34.50 -50.69 12.84
C PHE A 15 35.23 -50.24 14.12
N ARG A 16 34.64 -50.59 15.27
CA ARG A 16 35.02 -50.19 16.65
C ARG A 16 34.49 -48.83 17.15
N GLY A 17 33.27 -48.43 16.82
CA GLY A 17 32.56 -47.38 17.57
C GLY A 17 31.82 -46.38 16.69
N TYR A 18 31.65 -45.15 17.18
CA TYR A 18 31.06 -44.05 16.41
C TYR A 18 32.08 -43.45 15.43
N ASP A 19 31.58 -42.83 14.36
CA ASP A 19 32.38 -42.02 13.46
C ASP A 19 32.93 -40.80 14.21
N ARG A 20 34.26 -40.72 14.35
CA ARG A 20 34.93 -39.65 15.11
C ARG A 20 34.74 -38.30 14.44
N GLU A 21 34.76 -38.22 13.11
CA GLU A 21 34.61 -36.95 12.39
C GLU A 21 33.21 -36.39 12.62
N GLN A 22 32.18 -37.24 12.54
CA GLN A 22 30.80 -36.84 12.83
C GLN A 22 30.59 -36.41 14.29
N VAL A 23 31.25 -37.06 15.25
CA VAL A 23 31.17 -36.67 16.67
C VAL A 23 31.85 -35.33 16.91
N ASP A 24 33.05 -35.13 16.35
CA ASP A 24 33.81 -33.89 16.49
C ASP A 24 33.02 -32.72 15.88
N GLU A 25 32.47 -32.87 14.66
CA GLU A 25 31.60 -31.87 14.01
C GLU A 25 30.38 -31.53 14.88
N ARG A 26 29.72 -32.53 15.46
CA ARG A 26 28.57 -32.31 16.35
C ARG A 26 28.96 -31.59 17.64
N ILE A 27 30.10 -31.90 18.23
CA ILE A 27 30.59 -31.20 19.42
C ILE A 27 30.85 -29.73 19.07
N ASP A 28 31.47 -29.46 17.92
CA ASP A 28 31.72 -28.09 17.45
C ASP A 28 30.41 -27.32 17.19
N GLU A 29 29.42 -27.95 16.56
CA GLU A 29 28.07 -27.41 16.39
C GLU A 29 27.42 -27.05 17.75
N LEU A 30 27.44 -27.98 18.71
CA LEU A 30 26.86 -27.76 20.04
C LEU A 30 27.59 -26.67 20.83
N LEU A 31 28.92 -26.60 20.73
CA LEU A 31 29.70 -25.54 21.36
C LEU A 31 29.35 -24.18 20.75
N ALA A 32 29.18 -24.09 19.43
CA ALA A 32 28.74 -22.88 18.76
C ALA A 32 27.32 -22.47 19.21
N GLU A 33 26.39 -23.41 19.31
CA GLU A 33 25.03 -23.17 19.83
C GLU A 33 25.05 -22.68 21.28
N ILE A 34 25.84 -23.30 22.16
CA ILE A 34 25.98 -22.88 23.57
C ILE A 34 26.56 -21.47 23.66
N HIS A 35 27.55 -21.13 22.84
CA HIS A 35 28.12 -19.79 22.79
C HIS A 35 27.10 -18.75 22.33
N LEU A 36 26.30 -19.06 21.31
CA LEU A 36 25.22 -18.20 20.85
C LEU A 36 24.16 -18.00 21.96
N LEU A 37 23.67 -19.07 22.57
CA LEU A 37 22.69 -19.02 23.65
C LEU A 37 23.20 -18.25 24.88
N THR A 38 24.49 -18.39 25.19
CA THR A 38 25.14 -17.65 26.28
C THR A 38 25.15 -16.15 25.97
N THR A 39 25.48 -15.78 24.74
CA THR A 39 25.48 -14.37 24.29
C THR A 39 24.08 -13.77 24.34
N ASP A 40 23.07 -14.50 23.84
CA ASP A 40 21.67 -14.07 23.87
C ASP A 40 21.15 -13.92 25.30
N ARG A 41 21.49 -14.87 26.20
CA ARG A 41 21.15 -14.79 27.62
C ARG A 41 21.76 -13.55 28.25
N ASP A 42 23.03 -13.30 28.01
CA ASP A 42 23.75 -12.18 28.63
C ASP A 42 23.18 -10.83 28.12
N ALA A 43 22.79 -10.75 26.84
CA ALA A 43 22.08 -9.59 26.28
C ALA A 43 20.70 -9.39 26.93
N ALA A 44 19.92 -10.46 27.10
CA ALA A 44 18.60 -10.41 27.76
C ALA A 44 18.70 -10.00 29.24
N VAL A 45 19.72 -10.47 29.96
CA VAL A 45 19.98 -10.05 31.35
C VAL A 45 20.32 -8.56 31.42
N ALA A 46 21.18 -8.06 30.52
CA ALA A 46 21.53 -6.64 30.46
C ALA A 46 20.30 -5.74 30.19
N GLU A 47 19.41 -6.18 29.29
CA GLU A 47 18.15 -5.48 29.01
C GLU A 47 17.21 -5.49 30.23
N ALA A 48 17.04 -6.65 30.88
CA ALA A 48 16.22 -6.76 32.08
C ALA A 48 16.72 -5.86 33.22
N GLU A 49 18.03 -5.77 33.43
CA GLU A 49 18.61 -4.86 34.41
C GLU A 49 18.40 -3.38 34.04
N GLN A 50 18.49 -3.04 32.75
CA GLN A 50 18.20 -1.68 32.28
C GLN A 50 16.73 -1.31 32.54
N LEU A 51 15.80 -2.20 32.21
CA LEU A 51 14.38 -2.01 32.45
C LEU A 51 14.07 -1.91 33.95
N ALA A 52 14.72 -2.71 34.80
CA ALA A 52 14.59 -2.60 36.25
C ALA A 52 15.05 -1.22 36.76
N ARG A 53 16.19 -0.71 36.27
CA ARG A 53 16.67 0.65 36.62
C ARG A 53 15.69 1.73 36.16
N GLN A 54 15.09 1.59 34.99
CA GLN A 54 14.08 2.53 34.50
C GLN A 54 12.80 2.49 35.35
N LEU A 55 12.36 1.30 35.74
CA LEU A 55 11.19 1.13 36.60
C LEU A 55 11.39 1.77 37.97
N GLU A 56 12.56 1.58 38.59
CA GLU A 56 12.87 2.20 39.89
C GLU A 56 12.94 3.73 39.79
N ARG A 57 13.49 4.29 38.71
CA ARG A 57 13.46 5.74 38.46
C ARG A 57 12.02 6.25 38.33
N ALA A 58 11.20 5.60 37.52
CA ALA A 58 9.80 5.98 37.34
C ALA A 58 8.99 5.88 38.65
N ARG A 59 9.26 4.88 39.48
CA ARG A 59 8.67 4.75 40.82
C ARG A 59 9.09 5.88 41.76
N ALA A 60 10.36 6.26 41.74
CA ALA A 60 10.86 7.38 42.53
C ALA A 60 10.22 8.71 42.09
N ASP A 61 10.17 8.97 40.78
CA ASP A 61 9.54 10.18 40.22
C ASP A 61 8.05 10.25 40.58
N HIS A 62 7.32 9.13 40.47
CA HIS A 62 5.92 9.06 40.86
C HIS A 62 5.71 9.33 42.35
N ALA A 63 6.57 8.79 43.22
CA ALA A 63 6.52 9.05 44.66
C ALA A 63 6.78 10.53 44.98
N GLU A 64 7.75 11.16 44.31
CA GLU A 64 8.04 12.59 44.46
C GLU A 64 6.87 13.46 44.02
N LEU A 65 6.29 13.17 42.84
CA LEU A 65 5.13 13.88 42.31
C LEU A 65 3.91 13.73 43.23
N SER A 66 3.64 12.52 43.71
CA SER A 66 2.54 12.24 44.64
C SER A 66 2.72 13.01 45.95
N ALA A 67 3.92 13.01 46.52
CA ALA A 67 4.23 13.77 47.73
C ALA A 67 4.13 15.29 47.51
N ARG A 68 4.50 15.78 46.31
CA ARG A 68 4.34 17.20 45.94
C ARG A 68 2.86 17.56 45.85
N ILE A 69 2.04 16.74 45.21
CA ILE A 69 0.58 16.94 45.14
C ILE A 69 -0.03 16.93 46.54
N GLU A 70 0.34 15.96 47.38
CA GLU A 70 -0.18 15.85 48.75
C GLU A 70 0.18 17.09 49.60
N ARG A 71 1.40 17.62 49.48
CA ARG A 71 1.80 18.89 50.12
C ARG A 71 0.99 20.08 49.60
N LEU A 72 0.76 20.15 48.28
CA LEU A 72 -0.06 21.20 47.66
C LEU A 72 -1.52 21.14 48.12
N CYS A 73 -2.05 19.93 48.36
CA CYS A 73 -3.41 19.71 48.84
C CYS A 73 -3.57 19.92 50.36
N ARG A 74 -2.56 19.58 51.18
CA ARG A 74 -2.60 19.76 52.64
C ARG A 74 -2.37 21.20 53.11
N THR A 75 -1.61 21.98 52.34
CA THR A 75 -1.42 23.40 52.68
C THR A 75 -2.75 24.10 52.43
N PRO A 76 -3.46 24.64 53.44
CA PRO A 76 -4.67 25.41 53.21
C PRO A 76 -4.26 26.53 52.24
N ALA A 77 -4.93 26.58 51.09
CA ALA A 77 -4.61 27.58 50.09
C ALA A 77 -4.69 28.97 50.73
N ASP A 78 -3.58 29.70 50.71
CA ASP A 78 -3.62 31.14 50.91
C ASP A 78 -4.69 31.69 49.95
N PRO A 79 -5.73 32.39 50.43
CA PRO A 79 -6.79 32.95 49.59
C PRO A 79 -6.25 33.80 48.43
N ALA A 80 -5.04 34.37 48.57
CA ALA A 80 -4.36 35.10 47.50
C ALA A 80 -3.82 34.21 46.37
N ALA A 81 -3.37 32.99 46.67
CA ALA A 81 -2.74 32.05 45.71
C ALA A 81 -3.74 31.27 44.85
N VAL A 82 -5.06 31.44 45.08
CA VAL A 82 -6.12 30.87 44.24
C VAL A 82 -6.20 31.62 42.90
N GLY A 83 -6.00 32.94 42.91
CA GLY A 83 -6.05 33.77 41.70
C GLY A 83 -4.96 33.43 40.68
N ASP A 84 -3.74 33.21 41.16
CA ASP A 84 -2.60 32.86 40.29
C ASP A 84 -2.74 31.45 39.71
N ARG A 85 -3.30 30.51 40.47
CA ARG A 85 -3.59 29.16 39.97
C ARG A 85 -4.69 29.14 38.92
N VAL A 86 -5.79 29.88 39.14
CA VAL A 86 -6.85 30.01 38.13
C VAL A 86 -6.29 30.67 36.86
N ARG A 87 -5.42 31.67 37.01
CA ARG A 87 -4.75 32.32 35.86
C ARG A 87 -3.87 31.35 35.09
N HIS A 88 -3.05 30.57 35.79
CA HIS A 88 -2.22 29.54 35.15
C HIS A 88 -3.05 28.43 34.48
N LEU A 89 -4.15 27.99 35.11
CA LEU A 89 -5.07 27.03 34.49
C LEU A 89 -5.75 27.60 33.24
N LEU A 90 -6.12 28.87 33.25
CA LEU A 90 -6.68 29.56 32.09
C LEU A 90 -5.64 29.71 30.97
N GLU A 91 -4.39 30.01 31.30
CA GLU A 91 -3.28 30.04 30.34
C GLU A 91 -3.07 28.67 29.68
N LEU A 92 -3.04 27.60 30.48
CA LEU A 92 -2.96 26.21 30.00
C LEU A 92 -4.16 25.83 29.12
N ALA A 93 -5.38 26.15 29.57
CA ALA A 93 -6.58 25.88 28.81
C ALA A 93 -6.62 26.66 27.48
N HIS A 94 -6.12 27.90 27.46
CA HIS A 94 -5.98 28.68 26.23
C HIS A 94 -4.91 28.11 25.29
N ALA A 95 -3.78 27.65 25.83
CA ALA A 95 -2.75 26.98 25.05
C ALA A 95 -3.31 25.69 24.41
N GLU A 96 -3.98 24.85 25.20
CA GLU A 96 -4.57 23.60 24.72
C GLU A 96 -5.71 23.84 23.70
N ALA A 97 -6.56 24.83 23.92
CA ALA A 97 -7.56 25.23 22.93
C ALA A 97 -6.90 25.70 21.61
N GLY A 98 -5.78 26.42 21.71
CA GLY A 98 -4.98 26.84 20.56
C GLY A 98 -4.44 25.64 19.77
N GLU A 99 -3.88 24.65 20.46
CA GLU A 99 -3.38 23.41 19.86
C GLU A 99 -4.49 22.61 19.19
N ILE A 100 -5.65 22.47 19.84
CA ILE A 100 -6.83 21.78 19.26
C ILE A 100 -7.27 22.47 17.97
N VAL A 101 -7.36 23.80 17.97
CA VAL A 101 -7.75 24.57 16.78
C VAL A 101 -6.71 24.45 15.68
N ALA A 102 -5.41 24.49 16.00
CA ALA A 102 -4.34 24.32 15.03
C ALA A 102 -4.39 22.93 14.39
N ALA A 103 -4.51 21.87 15.20
CA ALA A 103 -4.62 20.50 14.73
C ALA A 103 -5.90 20.26 13.90
N ALA A 104 -7.02 20.87 14.29
CA ALA A 104 -8.26 20.81 13.53
C ALA A 104 -8.12 21.50 12.15
N ARG A 105 -7.46 22.66 12.09
CA ARG A 105 -7.18 23.38 10.84
C ARG A 105 -6.27 22.55 9.93
N GLU A 106 -5.20 21.98 10.46
CA GLU A 106 -4.29 21.12 9.70
C GLU A 106 -5.04 19.93 9.09
N ARG A 107 -5.82 19.20 9.91
CA ARG A 107 -6.66 18.09 9.44
C ARG A 107 -7.65 18.54 8.36
N ALA A 108 -8.32 19.67 8.55
CA ALA A 108 -9.24 20.20 7.55
C ALA A 108 -8.52 20.51 6.22
N THR A 109 -7.32 21.10 6.26
CA THR A 109 -6.53 21.35 5.05
C THR A 109 -6.06 20.08 4.36
N ALA A 110 -5.70 19.05 5.13
CA ALA A 110 -5.32 17.75 4.59
C ALA A 110 -6.51 17.08 3.87
N ILE A 111 -7.68 17.05 4.51
CA ILE A 111 -8.91 16.51 3.92
C ILE A 111 -9.29 17.27 2.64
N ALA A 112 -9.19 18.60 2.65
CA ALA A 112 -9.50 19.41 1.48
C ALA A 112 -8.57 19.10 0.30
N ARG A 113 -7.26 18.96 0.55
CA ARG A 113 -6.27 18.58 -0.46
C ARG A 113 -6.54 17.19 -1.02
N GLU A 114 -6.78 16.21 -0.15
CA GLU A 114 -7.09 14.85 -0.57
C GLU A 114 -8.36 14.79 -1.42
N ALA A 115 -9.40 15.53 -1.02
CA ALA A 115 -10.63 15.64 -1.79
C ALA A 115 -10.40 16.28 -3.17
N GLU A 116 -9.59 17.33 -3.26
CA GLU A 116 -9.25 18.00 -4.51
C GLU A 116 -8.44 17.07 -5.45
N GLU A 117 -7.44 16.37 -4.92
CA GLU A 117 -6.67 15.39 -5.69
C GLU A 117 -7.56 14.25 -6.20
N ALA A 118 -8.44 13.72 -5.34
CA ALA A 118 -9.35 12.66 -5.71
C ALA A 118 -10.38 13.13 -6.75
N ALA A 119 -10.85 14.38 -6.68
CA ALA A 119 -11.71 14.98 -7.69
C ALA A 119 -10.99 15.14 -9.03
N ARG A 120 -9.73 15.60 -8.99
CA ARG A 120 -8.90 15.75 -10.19
C ARG A 120 -8.65 14.41 -10.88
N ARG A 121 -8.28 13.37 -10.13
CA ARG A 121 -8.09 12.02 -10.68
C ARG A 121 -9.35 11.50 -11.36
N ARG A 122 -10.51 11.62 -10.69
CA ARG A 122 -11.80 11.23 -11.28
C ARG A 122 -12.12 11.99 -12.57
N ALA A 123 -11.81 13.29 -12.62
CA ALA A 123 -12.02 14.10 -13.82
C ALA A 123 -11.08 13.68 -14.96
N GLU A 124 -9.81 13.38 -14.66
CA GLU A 124 -8.84 12.87 -15.64
C GLU A 124 -9.26 11.49 -16.19
N ASP A 125 -9.69 10.57 -15.31
CA ASP A 125 -10.19 9.25 -15.69
C ASP A 125 -11.44 9.33 -16.57
N ALA A 126 -12.41 10.18 -16.18
CA ALA A 126 -13.63 10.40 -16.96
C ALA A 126 -13.32 10.97 -18.35
N ARG A 127 -12.38 11.92 -18.44
CA ARG A 127 -11.91 12.45 -19.74
C ARG A 127 -11.25 11.36 -20.58
N ALA A 128 -10.35 10.56 -20.00
CA ALA A 128 -9.69 9.47 -20.70
C ALA A 128 -10.71 8.44 -21.23
N GLN A 129 -11.73 8.10 -20.44
CA GLN A 129 -12.80 7.21 -20.86
C GLN A 129 -13.64 7.82 -22.00
N ALA A 130 -14.00 9.10 -21.90
CA ALA A 130 -14.73 9.80 -22.95
C ALA A 130 -13.92 9.80 -24.27
N TYR A 131 -12.61 10.05 -24.21
CA TYR A 131 -11.75 9.97 -25.39
C TYR A 131 -11.75 8.58 -26.03
N ARG A 132 -11.65 7.51 -25.23
CA ARG A 132 -11.71 6.12 -25.74
C ARG A 132 -13.03 5.84 -26.44
N ILE A 133 -14.15 6.24 -25.84
CA ILE A 133 -15.49 6.03 -26.42
C ILE A 133 -15.61 6.76 -27.77
N VAL A 134 -15.15 8.01 -27.84
CA VAL A 134 -15.18 8.80 -29.08
C VAL A 134 -14.28 8.19 -30.15
N ASP A 135 -13.08 7.74 -29.79
CA ASP A 135 -12.15 7.10 -30.72
C ASP A 135 -12.71 5.78 -31.26
N ASP A 136 -13.28 4.94 -30.39
CA ASP A 136 -13.94 3.70 -30.79
C ASP A 136 -15.14 3.95 -31.71
N ALA A 137 -15.95 4.96 -31.41
CA ALA A 137 -17.07 5.35 -32.25
C ALA A 137 -16.60 5.81 -33.63
N ARG A 138 -15.52 6.61 -33.71
CA ARG A 138 -14.91 7.04 -34.98
C ARG A 138 -14.41 5.84 -35.78
N ARG A 139 -13.66 4.93 -35.17
CA ARG A 139 -13.18 3.69 -35.84
C ARG A 139 -14.32 2.81 -36.33
N ARG A 140 -15.46 2.79 -35.64
CA ARG A 140 -16.67 2.07 -36.10
C ARG A 140 -17.29 2.77 -37.31
N ALA A 141 -17.43 4.09 -37.27
CA ALA A 141 -17.94 4.88 -38.39
C ALA A 141 -17.06 4.71 -39.64
N ASP A 142 -15.74 4.79 -39.50
CA ASP A 142 -14.79 4.61 -40.62
C ASP A 142 -14.90 3.21 -41.24
N ARG A 143 -15.07 2.17 -40.40
CA ARG A 143 -15.29 0.79 -40.87
C ARG A 143 -16.59 0.66 -41.67
N LEU A 144 -17.68 1.24 -41.17
CA LEU A 144 -18.98 1.22 -41.88
C LEU A 144 -18.88 1.95 -43.22
N ALA A 145 -18.28 3.15 -43.23
CA ALA A 145 -18.07 3.91 -44.47
C ALA A 145 -17.20 3.14 -45.48
N ALA A 146 -16.18 2.39 -45.02
CA ALA A 146 -15.37 1.54 -45.89
C ALA A 146 -16.17 0.37 -46.48
N ILE A 147 -17.07 -0.24 -45.69
CA ILE A 147 -17.98 -1.30 -46.18
C ILE A 147 -18.93 -0.72 -47.23
N GLU A 148 -19.57 0.41 -46.95
CA GLU A 148 -20.47 1.08 -47.89
C GLU A 148 -19.79 1.39 -49.22
N ARG A 149 -18.58 1.95 -49.20
CA ARG A 149 -17.78 2.21 -50.41
C ARG A 149 -17.51 0.94 -51.21
N ARG A 150 -17.09 -0.14 -50.56
CA ARG A 150 -16.84 -1.44 -51.24
C ARG A 150 -18.12 -2.00 -51.86
N THR A 151 -19.25 -1.88 -51.17
CA THR A 151 -20.54 -2.33 -51.68
C THR A 151 -20.96 -1.51 -52.90
N ALA A 152 -20.84 -0.18 -52.83
CA ALA A 152 -21.13 0.71 -53.95
C ALA A 152 -20.21 0.44 -55.16
N ASP A 153 -18.91 0.23 -54.94
CA ASP A 153 -17.96 -0.15 -55.99
C ASP A 153 -18.33 -1.49 -56.64
N ARG A 154 -18.76 -2.47 -55.84
CA ARG A 154 -19.18 -3.78 -56.33
C ARG A 154 -20.45 -3.68 -57.18
N LEU A 155 -21.44 -2.91 -56.74
CA LEU A 155 -22.67 -2.66 -57.50
C LEU A 155 -22.35 -1.99 -58.84
N ARG A 156 -21.54 -0.93 -58.84
CA ARG A 156 -21.10 -0.26 -60.08
C ARG A 156 -20.41 -1.21 -61.07
N ARG A 157 -19.59 -2.15 -60.58
CA ARG A 157 -18.95 -3.16 -61.45
C ARG A 157 -19.96 -4.15 -62.03
N ILE A 158 -20.96 -4.56 -61.25
CA ILE A 158 -22.03 -5.43 -61.75
C ILE A 158 -22.84 -4.71 -62.82
N ASP A 159 -23.24 -3.46 -62.57
CA ASP A 159 -24.00 -2.65 -63.53
C ASP A 159 -23.22 -2.47 -64.84
N ALA A 160 -21.92 -2.17 -64.76
CA ALA A 160 -21.05 -2.06 -65.94
C ALA A 160 -20.95 -3.38 -66.71
N PHE A 161 -20.79 -4.51 -66.02
CA PHE A 161 -20.75 -5.83 -66.65
C PHE A 161 -22.07 -6.19 -67.34
N LEU A 162 -23.21 -5.85 -66.74
CA LEU A 162 -24.52 -6.06 -67.34
C LEU A 162 -24.70 -5.20 -68.61
N ALA A 163 -24.28 -3.93 -68.57
CA ALA A 163 -24.32 -3.05 -69.73
C ALA A 163 -23.42 -3.55 -70.88
N ASP A 164 -22.21 -4.03 -70.57
CA ASP A 164 -21.31 -4.64 -71.55
C ASP A 164 -21.94 -5.91 -72.17
N ALA A 165 -22.56 -6.76 -71.36
CA ALA A 165 -23.25 -7.97 -71.83
C ALA A 165 -24.46 -7.64 -72.72
N GLU A 166 -25.24 -6.59 -72.39
CA GLU A 166 -26.32 -6.09 -73.23
C GLU A 166 -25.79 -5.60 -74.59
N SER A 167 -24.71 -4.82 -74.61
CA SER A 167 -24.07 -4.35 -75.85
C SER A 167 -23.64 -5.51 -76.75
N VAL A 168 -23.03 -6.56 -76.20
CA VAL A 168 -22.60 -7.74 -76.97
C VAL A 168 -23.79 -8.50 -77.55
N LEU A 169 -24.90 -8.61 -76.80
CA LEU A 169 -26.13 -9.24 -77.29
C LEU A 169 -26.80 -8.42 -78.41
N GLU A 170 -26.75 -7.09 -78.35
CA GLU A 170 -27.24 -6.23 -79.44
C GLU A 170 -26.34 -6.30 -80.69
N GLU A 171 -25.01 -6.37 -80.51
CA GLU A 171 -24.05 -6.54 -81.61
C GLU A 171 -24.16 -7.91 -82.32
N GLN A 172 -24.58 -8.96 -81.62
CA GLN A 172 -24.87 -10.27 -82.22
C GLN A 172 -26.23 -10.34 -82.95
N LYS A 173 -27.03 -9.27 -82.90
CA LYS A 173 -28.39 -9.22 -83.46
C LYS A 173 -28.49 -9.00 -84.99
N PRO A 174 -27.44 -8.72 -85.79
CA PRO A 174 -27.51 -8.87 -87.24
C PRO A 174 -26.71 -10.11 -87.66
N LEU A 175 -27.42 -11.20 -87.93
CA LEU A 175 -27.07 -12.32 -88.84
C LEU A 175 -28.09 -13.48 -88.79
N ARG A 176 -29.17 -13.36 -88.00
CA ARG A 176 -30.31 -14.30 -88.02
C ARG A 176 -31.56 -13.75 -88.73
N ALA A 177 -31.37 -12.89 -89.71
CA ALA A 177 -32.38 -12.56 -90.70
C ALA A 177 -31.72 -12.56 -92.08
N VAL A 178 -31.61 -13.72 -92.71
CA VAL A 178 -31.71 -13.99 -94.15
C VAL A 178 -31.42 -15.48 -94.36
N ALA A 179 -32.50 -16.23 -94.65
CA ALA A 179 -32.63 -17.34 -95.61
C ALA A 179 -33.75 -18.27 -95.12
#